data_AF-A0A165GE26-F1
#
_entry.id   AF-A0A165GE26-F1
#
_cell.length_a   1.000
_cell.length_b   1.000
_cell.length_c   1.000
_cell.angle_alpha   90.00
_cell.angle_beta   90.00
_cell.angle_gamma   90.00
#
_symmetry.space_group_name_H-M   'P 1'
#
loop_
_entity.id
_entity.type
_entity.pdbx_description
1 polymer ?
#
loop_
_entity_poly.entity_id
_entity_poly.type
_entity_poly.pdbx_seq_one_letter_code
_entity_poly.pdbx_strand_id
1 'polypeptide(L)'
;MHIRHSARSFAVFSLLCFAWLPEVRAWGAAGHQIVATIAQIHLHPAVLPVLCDILHPPDVPPSALSAAPPCHLSSIATWADQVRGTPAYRWTSPLHYIGAVDDHPSDACEFPGERGWNGRRNMNVLAAVNNKTAMLGEFLDGERSWHEGEEALKYLVHFVGDMHMPLHLTGRERGGNGVKVTFDGRVTNLHSVWDNLLVAQALRTVSSNYTRPLVGAPGVETNLRNAIYDPYIRRIMHEGFGVGVGTSEGNGRFDEVDEWLSCPADIQSPTDEPSFVWRAIAQLAQKLQRMIGFDDPSLRVQKRDRAMRPRHHPGTAKQSSTSGWLWWSQGEGDRWDDEVLCPYAWASEIHKLNCELPVWPAELDANSSSILHSCGGEDSDAEVEGKPRPHPDLLELDTPKYVGNIRTQWVLERLLAMAGIRLAGILNGLILGSDPEMEHILLSPGRTQL
;
A
#
# COMPACT_ATOMS: atom_id res chain seq x y z
N MET A 1 -46.04 55.82 30.79
CA MET A 1 -44.65 56.29 30.78
C MET A 1 -43.86 55.37 31.71
N HIS A 2 -42.88 54.65 31.15
CA HIS A 2 -42.25 53.46 31.72
C HIS A 2 -41.35 53.72 32.93
N ILE A 3 -41.43 52.84 33.94
CA ILE A 3 -40.37 52.61 34.93
C ILE A 3 -39.97 51.13 34.90
N ARG A 4 -38.66 50.94 35.00
CA ARG A 4 -37.82 49.76 34.78
C ARG A 4 -38.11 48.62 35.74
N HIS A 5 -37.93 47.37 35.27
CA HIS A 5 -37.30 46.32 36.09
C HIS A 5 -36.29 45.52 35.28
N SER A 6 -35.11 45.44 35.87
CA SER A 6 -33.92 44.69 35.50
C SER A 6 -34.19 43.18 35.53
N ALA A 7 -33.74 42.46 34.49
CA ALA A 7 -33.57 41.02 34.52
C ALA A 7 -32.20 40.66 33.93
N ARG A 8 -31.23 40.58 34.85
CA ARG A 8 -30.23 39.51 35.00
C ARG A 8 -29.45 39.07 33.75
N SER A 9 -28.21 39.54 33.73
CA SER A 9 -27.06 38.93 33.06
C SER A 9 -26.97 37.43 33.32
N PHE A 10 -27.11 36.61 32.28
CA PHE A 10 -26.53 35.26 32.21
C PHE A 10 -26.34 34.91 30.74
N ALA A 11 -25.26 34.19 30.45
CA ALA A 11 -24.91 33.57 29.17
C ALA A 11 -24.21 34.45 28.11
N VAL A 12 -22.91 34.69 28.30
CA VAL A 12 -21.94 34.71 27.19
C VAL A 12 -20.67 33.97 27.65
N PHE A 13 -20.75 32.65 27.74
CA PHE A 13 -19.57 31.77 27.82
C PHE A 13 -19.97 30.40 27.24
N SER A 14 -20.24 30.35 25.94
CA SER A 14 -20.43 29.10 25.21
C SER A 14 -20.29 29.38 23.72
N LEU A 15 -19.04 29.59 23.27
CA LEU A 15 -18.70 29.59 21.84
C LEU A 15 -17.19 29.49 21.63
N LEU A 16 -16.51 28.57 22.34
CA LEU A 16 -15.12 28.19 22.06
C LEU A 16 -14.88 26.68 22.30
N CYS A 17 -15.82 25.85 21.85
CA CYS A 17 -15.60 24.42 21.64
C CYS A 17 -16.03 24.07 20.21
N PHE A 18 -15.39 24.69 19.20
CA PHE A 18 -15.28 24.00 17.93
C PHE A 18 -14.29 22.86 18.14
N ALA A 19 -14.88 21.70 18.39
CA ALA A 19 -14.19 20.43 18.48
C ALA A 19 -13.23 20.28 17.31
N TRP A 20 -11.96 20.10 17.62
CA TRP A 20 -11.02 19.42 16.75
C TRP A 20 -11.52 17.97 16.66
N LEU A 21 -12.45 17.71 15.75
CA LEU A 21 -12.78 16.34 15.39
C LEU A 21 -11.64 15.86 14.48
N PRO A 22 -10.85 14.86 14.89
CA PRO A 22 -9.89 14.25 13.98
C PRO A 22 -10.68 13.63 12.83
N GLU A 23 -10.40 14.07 11.60
CA GLU A 23 -10.88 13.40 10.40
C GLU A 23 -10.46 11.93 10.47
N VAL A 24 -11.43 11.04 10.59
CA VAL A 24 -11.19 9.60 10.62
C VAL A 24 -10.87 9.19 9.18
N ARG A 25 -9.59 9.18 8.85
CA ARG A 25 -9.07 8.65 7.59
C ARG A 25 -8.36 7.36 7.89
N ALA A 26 -8.62 6.33 7.12
CA ALA A 26 -7.89 5.09 7.20
C ALA A 26 -7.99 4.36 5.85
N TRP A 27 -7.21 3.27 5.58
CA TRP A 27 -6.51 2.97 4.28
C TRP A 27 -6.32 4.18 3.36
N GLY A 28 -7.40 4.74 2.82
CA GLY A 28 -7.54 6.18 2.64
C GLY A 28 -6.74 7.01 3.66
N ALA A 29 -6.02 8.01 3.19
CA ALA A 29 -4.94 8.73 3.91
C ALA A 29 -4.05 8.03 4.93
N ALA A 30 -4.53 7.63 6.11
CA ALA A 30 -3.67 7.05 7.13
C ALA A 30 -3.00 5.75 6.67
N GLY A 31 -3.67 4.86 5.93
CA GLY A 31 -3.02 3.65 5.43
C GLY A 31 -1.95 3.95 4.38
N HIS A 32 -2.24 4.78 3.38
CA HIS A 32 -1.22 5.24 2.42
C HIS A 32 -0.04 5.93 3.10
N GLN A 33 -0.30 6.74 4.14
CA GLN A 33 0.74 7.39 4.92
C GLN A 33 1.58 6.39 5.72
N ILE A 34 0.95 5.36 6.29
CA ILE A 34 1.63 4.25 6.97
C ILE A 34 2.51 3.49 5.97
N VAL A 35 1.96 3.07 4.82
CA VAL A 35 2.70 2.37 3.75
C VAL A 35 3.91 3.19 3.31
N ALA A 36 3.73 4.47 3.01
CA ALA A 36 4.81 5.35 2.58
C ALA A 36 5.86 5.56 3.68
N THR A 37 5.46 5.59 4.96
CA THR A 37 6.40 5.73 6.08
C THR A 37 7.19 4.43 6.30
N ILE A 38 6.54 3.26 6.21
CA ILE A 38 7.22 1.95 6.25
C ILE A 38 8.20 1.86 5.09
N ALA A 39 7.78 2.22 3.87
CA ALA A 39 8.69 2.23 2.73
C ALA A 39 9.92 3.10 2.99
N GLN A 40 9.73 4.31 3.51
CA GLN A 40 10.80 5.24 3.85
C GLN A 40 11.79 4.70 4.90
N ILE A 41 11.28 3.97 5.91
CA ILE A 41 12.11 3.28 6.92
C ILE A 41 13.04 2.24 6.27
N HIS A 42 12.59 1.60 5.20
CA HIS A 42 13.31 0.55 4.47
C HIS A 42 14.04 1.05 3.21
N LEU A 43 14.09 2.37 2.98
CA LEU A 43 14.90 2.92 1.90
C LEU A 43 16.38 2.83 2.22
N HIS A 44 17.19 2.61 1.19
CA HIS A 44 18.62 2.77 1.29
C HIS A 44 18.96 4.25 1.59
N PRO A 45 19.97 4.56 2.44
CA PRO A 45 20.29 5.94 2.81
C PRO A 45 20.57 6.90 1.64
N ALA A 46 21.04 6.38 0.50
CA ALA A 46 21.27 7.17 -0.72
C ALA A 46 19.99 7.47 -1.52
N VAL A 47 18.89 6.76 -1.27
CA VAL A 47 17.67 6.82 -2.08
C VAL A 47 16.76 7.96 -1.65
N LEU A 48 16.55 8.13 -0.34
CA LEU A 48 15.68 9.19 0.17
C LEU A 48 16.08 10.60 -0.33
N PRO A 49 17.38 11.02 -0.31
CA PRO A 49 17.78 12.31 -0.86
C PRO A 49 17.37 12.52 -2.32
N VAL A 50 17.52 11.49 -3.17
CA VAL A 50 17.12 11.54 -4.58
C VAL A 50 15.60 11.74 -4.71
N LEU A 51 14.81 10.99 -3.94
CA LEU A 51 13.35 11.17 -3.91
C LEU A 51 12.96 12.59 -3.46
N CYS A 52 13.71 13.15 -2.51
CA CYS A 52 13.47 14.51 -2.03
C CYS A 52 13.78 15.57 -3.08
N ASP A 53 14.85 15.41 -3.86
CA ASP A 53 15.17 16.29 -4.97
C ASP A 53 14.09 16.22 -6.07
N ILE A 54 13.48 15.04 -6.27
CA ILE A 54 12.33 14.88 -7.19
C ILE A 54 11.12 15.65 -6.68
N LEU A 55 10.81 15.62 -5.38
CA LEU A 55 9.63 16.28 -4.83
C LEU A 55 9.81 17.78 -4.57
N HIS A 56 11.04 18.21 -4.31
CA HIS A 56 11.39 19.56 -3.90
C HIS A 56 12.64 20.04 -4.65
N PRO A 57 12.52 20.38 -5.95
CA PRO A 57 13.66 20.77 -6.76
C PRO A 57 14.29 22.06 -6.22
N PRO A 58 15.64 22.16 -6.21
CA PRO A 58 16.37 23.26 -5.58
C PRO A 58 16.07 24.64 -6.19
N ASP A 59 15.55 24.68 -7.41
CA ASP A 59 15.22 25.91 -8.13
C ASP A 59 13.83 26.48 -7.76
N VAL A 60 13.05 25.78 -6.93
CA VAL A 60 11.79 26.28 -6.37
C VAL A 60 12.08 26.80 -4.96
N PRO A 61 11.98 28.13 -4.71
CA PRO A 61 12.27 28.67 -3.39
C PRO A 61 11.33 28.04 -2.36
N PRO A 62 11.84 27.59 -1.20
CA PRO A 62 10.99 27.08 -0.14
C PRO A 62 9.95 28.15 0.18
N SER A 63 8.66 27.78 0.15
CA SER A 63 7.62 28.73 0.52
C SER A 63 7.94 29.29 1.92
N ALA A 64 7.71 30.57 2.16
CA ALA A 64 8.05 31.22 3.43
C ALA A 64 7.30 30.66 4.66
N LEU A 65 6.48 29.60 4.49
CA LEU A 65 5.86 28.82 5.55
C LEU A 65 6.56 27.47 5.85
N SER A 66 7.59 27.09 5.11
CA SER A 66 8.30 25.82 5.28
C SER A 66 9.72 26.04 5.75
N ALA A 67 9.94 26.05 7.07
CA ALA A 67 11.05 25.26 7.56
C ALA A 67 10.72 23.83 7.11
N ALA A 68 11.24 23.41 5.95
CA ALA A 68 10.81 22.15 5.34
C ALA A 68 11.04 21.04 6.38
N PRO A 69 9.99 20.35 6.87
CA PRO A 69 10.21 19.16 7.65
C PRO A 69 11.07 18.19 6.82
N PRO A 70 11.80 17.25 7.45
CA PRO A 70 12.53 16.22 6.70
C PRO A 70 11.61 15.65 5.62
N CYS A 71 12.11 15.55 4.40
CA CYS A 71 11.28 15.15 3.28
C CYS A 71 10.71 13.75 3.54
N HIS A 72 9.38 13.65 3.43
CA HIS A 72 8.64 12.47 3.84
C HIS A 72 7.67 12.01 2.75
N LEU A 73 7.76 10.74 2.36
CA LEU A 73 6.87 10.15 1.37
C LEU A 73 5.41 10.12 1.83
N SER A 74 5.17 10.05 3.14
CA SER A 74 3.81 10.14 3.71
C SER A 74 3.08 11.44 3.35
N SER A 75 3.79 12.54 3.07
CA SER A 75 3.16 13.80 2.68
C SER A 75 2.45 13.74 1.31
N ILE A 76 2.95 12.90 0.39
CA ILE A 76 2.43 12.77 -0.97
C ILE A 76 1.51 11.56 -1.17
N ALA A 77 1.49 10.64 -0.21
CA ALA A 77 0.84 9.34 -0.35
C ALA A 77 -0.68 9.41 -0.61
N THR A 78 -1.32 10.56 -0.41
CA THR A 78 -2.76 10.77 -0.65
C THR A 78 -3.08 11.58 -1.89
N TRP A 79 -2.07 12.07 -2.58
CA TRP A 79 -2.27 13.05 -3.63
C TRP A 79 -3.11 12.48 -4.79
N ALA A 80 -2.91 11.22 -5.17
CA ALA A 80 -3.67 10.58 -6.26
C ALA A 80 -5.19 10.56 -5.98
N ASP A 81 -5.59 10.21 -4.76
CA ASP A 81 -6.99 10.28 -4.31
C ASP A 81 -7.57 11.69 -4.33
N GLN A 82 -6.76 12.70 -3.99
CA GLN A 82 -7.20 14.09 -3.99
C GLN A 82 -7.45 14.58 -5.42
N VAL A 83 -6.54 14.25 -6.34
CA VAL A 83 -6.64 14.75 -7.72
C VAL A 83 -7.66 14.01 -8.56
N ARG A 84 -7.90 12.70 -8.34
CA ARG A 84 -8.84 11.90 -9.16
C ARG A 84 -10.28 12.44 -9.18
N GLY A 85 -10.67 13.25 -8.21
CA GLY A 85 -11.97 13.92 -8.16
C GLY A 85 -12.08 15.18 -9.05
N THR A 86 -10.96 15.68 -9.56
CA THR A 86 -10.90 16.90 -10.37
C THR A 86 -11.11 16.60 -11.86
N PRO A 87 -11.66 17.54 -12.66
CA PRO A 87 -11.85 17.32 -14.10
C PRO A 87 -10.58 16.94 -14.87
N ALA A 88 -9.43 17.51 -14.49
CA ALA A 88 -8.14 17.28 -15.16
C ALA A 88 -7.60 15.85 -14.94
N TYR A 89 -7.92 15.24 -13.80
CA TYR A 89 -7.36 13.95 -13.38
C TYR A 89 -8.42 12.85 -13.24
N ARG A 90 -9.69 13.11 -13.56
CA ARG A 90 -10.77 12.11 -13.50
C ARG A 90 -10.47 10.82 -14.28
N TRP A 91 -9.64 10.90 -15.31
CA TRP A 91 -9.23 9.75 -16.09
C TRP A 91 -8.38 8.74 -15.29
N THR A 92 -7.83 9.13 -14.14
CA THR A 92 -7.01 8.26 -13.28
C THR A 92 -7.83 7.43 -12.31
N SER A 93 -9.13 7.69 -12.13
CA SER A 93 -9.94 6.93 -11.15
C SER A 93 -9.89 5.41 -11.32
N PRO A 94 -9.92 4.84 -12.55
CA PRO A 94 -9.80 3.39 -12.73
C PRO A 94 -8.42 2.81 -12.38
N LEU A 95 -7.38 3.65 -12.24
CA LEU A 95 -6.01 3.22 -11.95
C LEU A 95 -5.80 2.80 -10.48
N HIS A 96 -6.79 2.97 -9.61
CA HIS A 96 -6.72 2.63 -8.20
C HIS A 96 -7.13 1.19 -7.88
N TYR A 97 -7.67 0.46 -8.86
CA TYR A 97 -8.20 -0.89 -8.64
C TYR A 97 -8.11 -1.74 -9.90
N ILE A 98 -8.39 -3.02 -9.73
CA ILE A 98 -8.63 -3.98 -10.81
C ILE A 98 -9.72 -4.96 -10.35
N GLY A 99 -10.54 -5.44 -11.27
CA GLY A 99 -11.56 -6.43 -10.95
C GLY A 99 -11.79 -7.35 -12.12
N ALA A 100 -11.72 -8.65 -11.86
CA ALA A 100 -12.05 -9.69 -12.83
C ALA A 100 -13.58 -9.76 -13.03
N VAL A 101 -13.99 -10.16 -14.23
CA VAL A 101 -15.41 -10.25 -14.60
C VAL A 101 -16.08 -11.51 -14.03
N ASP A 102 -15.29 -12.57 -13.84
CA ASP A 102 -15.73 -13.88 -13.32
C ASP A 102 -15.61 -14.01 -11.80
N ASP A 103 -15.13 -12.96 -11.15
CA ASP A 103 -14.83 -12.96 -9.74
C ASP A 103 -16.10 -12.79 -8.86
N HIS A 104 -16.26 -13.69 -7.89
CA HIS A 104 -17.33 -13.67 -6.91
C HIS A 104 -16.87 -14.19 -5.53
N PRO A 105 -15.96 -13.47 -4.83
CA PRO A 105 -15.49 -13.91 -3.53
C PRO A 105 -16.63 -13.87 -2.50
N SER A 106 -16.75 -14.78 -1.55
CA SER A 106 -15.77 -15.83 -1.22
C SER A 106 -15.89 -17.12 -2.04
N ASP A 107 -16.88 -17.24 -2.92
CA ASP A 107 -17.19 -18.51 -3.60
C ASP A 107 -16.24 -18.82 -4.77
N ALA A 108 -15.85 -17.78 -5.52
CA ALA A 108 -14.92 -17.89 -6.65
C ALA A 108 -13.99 -16.68 -6.68
N CYS A 109 -12.69 -16.90 -6.55
CA CYS A 109 -11.65 -15.86 -6.65
C CYS A 109 -10.89 -16.00 -7.98
N GLU A 110 -11.56 -15.64 -9.07
CA GLU A 110 -10.98 -15.69 -10.43
C GLU A 110 -10.17 -14.42 -10.71
N PHE A 111 -8.93 -14.58 -11.16
CA PHE A 111 -8.02 -13.46 -11.41
C PHE A 111 -7.10 -13.79 -12.60
N PRO A 112 -7.43 -13.40 -13.84
CA PRO A 112 -8.54 -12.57 -14.31
C PRO A 112 -9.87 -13.31 -14.62
N GLY A 113 -9.89 -14.64 -14.58
CA GLY A 113 -10.99 -15.45 -15.12
C GLY A 113 -11.01 -15.53 -16.65
N GLU A 114 -11.93 -16.31 -17.21
CA GLU A 114 -12.06 -16.55 -18.66
C GLU A 114 -12.44 -15.29 -19.46
N ARG A 115 -13.30 -14.43 -18.89
CA ARG A 115 -13.79 -13.19 -19.53
C ARG A 115 -12.85 -12.01 -19.31
N GLY A 116 -11.81 -12.17 -18.51
CA GLY A 116 -10.78 -11.16 -18.29
C GLY A 116 -11.18 -10.06 -17.30
N TRP A 117 -10.56 -8.90 -17.47
CA TRP A 117 -10.75 -7.73 -16.60
C TRP A 117 -11.98 -6.90 -16.96
N ASN A 118 -12.63 -6.35 -15.93
CA ASN A 118 -13.63 -5.31 -16.09
C ASN A 118 -12.95 -3.98 -16.48
N GLY A 119 -13.67 -3.15 -17.24
CA GLY A 119 -13.20 -1.83 -17.65
C GLY A 119 -12.39 -1.83 -18.94
N ARG A 120 -11.54 -0.81 -19.10
CA ARG A 120 -10.70 -0.65 -20.30
C ARG A 120 -9.37 -1.37 -20.09
N ARG A 121 -8.83 -1.98 -21.15
CA ARG A 121 -7.50 -2.60 -21.14
C ARG A 121 -6.44 -1.61 -20.63
N ASN A 122 -5.54 -2.07 -19.77
CA ASN A 122 -4.47 -1.28 -19.15
C ASN A 122 -4.92 -0.02 -18.38
N MET A 123 -6.20 0.09 -18.02
CA MET A 123 -6.72 1.14 -17.14
C MET A 123 -7.08 0.55 -15.79
N ASN A 124 -6.07 0.03 -15.10
CA ASN A 124 -6.16 -0.63 -13.82
C ASN A 124 -4.87 -0.43 -13.00
N VAL A 125 -4.91 -0.79 -11.72
CA VAL A 125 -3.78 -0.60 -10.79
C VAL A 125 -2.50 -1.34 -11.19
N LEU A 126 -2.60 -2.52 -11.81
CA LEU A 126 -1.42 -3.31 -12.20
C LEU A 126 -0.67 -2.64 -13.36
N ALA A 127 -1.41 -2.22 -14.38
CA ALA A 127 -0.87 -1.42 -15.47
C ALA A 127 -0.36 -0.05 -14.98
N ALA A 128 -1.01 0.54 -13.97
CA ALA A 128 -0.59 1.82 -13.39
C ALA A 128 0.75 1.69 -12.66
N VAL A 129 0.93 0.67 -11.80
CA VAL A 129 2.20 0.40 -11.12
C VAL A 129 3.32 0.19 -12.15
N ASN A 130 3.12 -0.68 -13.15
CA ASN A 130 4.11 -0.93 -14.19
C ASN A 130 4.48 0.36 -14.96
N ASN A 131 3.48 1.09 -15.46
CA ASN A 131 3.68 2.33 -16.23
C ASN A 131 4.36 3.42 -15.39
N LYS A 132 3.97 3.62 -14.13
CA LYS A 132 4.56 4.66 -13.28
C LYS A 132 5.98 4.31 -12.83
N THR A 133 6.29 3.03 -12.63
CA THR A 133 7.67 2.57 -12.43
C THR A 133 8.52 2.87 -13.66
N ALA A 134 8.04 2.53 -14.87
CA ALA A 134 8.75 2.81 -16.11
C ALA A 134 8.97 4.32 -16.34
N MET A 135 7.92 5.14 -16.17
CA MET A 135 8.02 6.61 -16.29
C MET A 135 9.03 7.21 -15.30
N LEU A 136 9.09 6.70 -14.07
CA LEU A 136 10.06 7.16 -13.08
C LEU A 136 11.49 6.74 -13.46
N GLY A 137 11.68 5.53 -13.99
CA GLY A 137 12.96 5.08 -14.54
C GLY A 137 13.43 5.96 -15.72
N GLU A 138 12.56 6.20 -16.70
CA GLU A 138 12.83 7.08 -17.85
C GLU A 138 13.17 8.51 -17.41
N PHE A 139 12.52 9.02 -16.36
CA PHE A 139 12.89 10.29 -15.74
C PHE A 139 14.31 10.27 -15.16
N LEU A 140 14.67 9.22 -14.41
CA LEU A 140 16.02 9.05 -13.85
C LEU A 140 17.10 8.96 -14.94
N ASP A 141 16.74 8.46 -16.12
CA ASP A 141 17.62 8.40 -17.30
C ASP A 141 17.64 9.70 -18.12
N GLY A 142 16.86 10.72 -17.72
CA GLY A 142 16.80 12.03 -18.36
C GLY A 142 15.92 12.09 -19.61
N GLU A 143 15.03 11.12 -19.79
CA GLU A 143 14.15 11.00 -20.95
C GLU A 143 12.77 11.65 -20.73
N ARG A 144 12.46 12.05 -19.49
CA ARG A 144 11.21 12.70 -19.09
C ARG A 144 11.44 14.03 -18.40
N SER A 145 10.41 14.87 -18.42
CA SER A 145 10.41 16.13 -17.66
C SER A 145 10.33 15.88 -16.15
N TRP A 146 10.77 16.86 -15.37
CA TRP A 146 10.65 16.82 -13.90
C TRP A 146 9.21 16.62 -13.42
N HIS A 147 8.24 17.30 -14.05
CA HIS A 147 6.83 17.15 -13.68
C HIS A 147 6.32 15.72 -13.90
N GLU A 148 6.71 15.08 -15.01
CA GLU A 148 6.35 13.68 -15.27
C GLU A 148 6.97 12.73 -14.23
N GLY A 149 8.22 12.95 -13.83
CA GLY A 149 8.89 12.17 -12.79
C GLY A 149 8.27 12.36 -11.40
N GLU A 150 7.98 13.61 -11.02
CA GLU A 150 7.34 13.96 -9.76
C GLU A 150 5.94 13.33 -9.65
N GLU A 151 5.11 13.46 -10.69
CA GLU A 151 3.80 12.81 -10.73
C GLU A 151 3.91 11.29 -10.72
N ALA A 152 4.86 10.71 -11.47
CA ALA A 152 5.08 9.27 -11.48
C ALA A 152 5.41 8.73 -10.09
N LEU A 153 6.28 9.42 -9.35
CA LEU A 153 6.60 9.08 -7.96
C LEU A 153 5.36 9.16 -7.05
N LYS A 154 4.58 10.24 -7.14
CA LYS A 154 3.34 10.40 -6.34
C LYS A 154 2.33 9.29 -6.60
N TYR A 155 2.12 8.95 -7.87
CA TYR A 155 1.23 7.86 -8.26
C TYR A 155 1.77 6.51 -7.80
N LEU A 156 3.06 6.23 -7.98
CA LEU A 156 3.67 4.96 -7.60
C LEU A 156 3.54 4.70 -6.09
N VAL A 157 3.86 5.71 -5.26
CA VAL A 157 3.69 5.63 -3.80
C VAL A 157 2.25 5.29 -3.40
N HIS A 158 1.27 5.80 -4.15
CA HIS A 158 -0.15 5.56 -3.88
C HIS A 158 -0.62 4.18 -4.37
N PHE A 159 -0.36 3.85 -5.64
CA PHE A 159 -0.88 2.64 -6.28
C PHE A 159 -0.28 1.36 -5.73
N VAL A 160 0.96 1.37 -5.25
CA VAL A 160 1.51 0.23 -4.52
C VAL A 160 0.71 0.00 -3.23
N GLY A 161 0.28 1.05 -2.53
CA GLY A 161 -0.64 0.93 -1.40
C GLY A 161 -1.99 0.33 -1.80
N ASP A 162 -2.62 0.86 -2.86
CA ASP A 162 -3.91 0.38 -3.38
C ASP A 162 -3.87 -1.11 -3.73
N MET A 163 -2.81 -1.56 -4.39
CA MET A 163 -2.64 -2.96 -4.80
C MET A 163 -2.59 -3.95 -3.63
N HIS A 164 -2.36 -3.49 -2.40
CA HIS A 164 -2.33 -4.34 -1.20
C HIS A 164 -3.62 -4.32 -0.41
N MET A 165 -4.63 -3.59 -0.88
CA MET A 165 -5.97 -3.57 -0.32
C MET A 165 -6.82 -4.65 -1.05
N PRO A 166 -7.27 -5.74 -0.39
CA PRO A 166 -7.91 -6.87 -1.09
C PRO A 166 -9.14 -6.50 -1.92
N LEU A 167 -9.96 -5.55 -1.45
CA LEU A 167 -11.15 -5.09 -2.16
C LEU A 167 -10.82 -4.15 -3.35
N HIS A 168 -9.58 -3.69 -3.51
CA HIS A 168 -9.13 -3.02 -4.73
C HIS A 168 -8.81 -4.01 -5.85
N LEU A 169 -8.80 -5.31 -5.55
CA LEU A 169 -8.46 -6.38 -6.49
C LEU A 169 -9.65 -7.29 -6.83
N THR A 170 -10.88 -6.87 -6.54
CA THR A 170 -12.10 -7.65 -6.82
C THR A 170 -13.13 -6.86 -7.61
N GLY A 171 -13.79 -7.56 -8.54
CA GLY A 171 -14.89 -6.99 -9.33
C GLY A 171 -16.23 -6.96 -8.58
N ARG A 172 -16.40 -7.81 -7.56
CA ARG A 172 -17.66 -8.02 -6.84
C ARG A 172 -18.14 -6.73 -6.19
N GLU A 173 -19.38 -6.33 -6.49
CA GLU A 173 -20.03 -5.14 -5.92
C GLU A 173 -19.16 -3.86 -5.99
N ARG A 174 -18.39 -3.69 -7.08
CA ARG A 174 -17.41 -2.59 -7.24
C ARG A 174 -16.39 -2.55 -6.11
N GLY A 175 -15.77 -3.68 -5.80
CA GLY A 175 -14.83 -3.80 -4.69
C GLY A 175 -15.52 -3.66 -3.34
N GLY A 176 -16.75 -4.16 -3.17
CA GLY A 176 -17.51 -4.05 -1.92
C GLY A 176 -18.14 -2.67 -1.65
N ASN A 177 -18.02 -1.69 -2.55
CA ASN A 177 -18.69 -0.38 -2.41
C ASN A 177 -20.23 -0.50 -2.47
N GLY A 178 -20.74 -1.52 -3.18
CA GLY A 178 -22.17 -1.82 -3.26
C GLY A 178 -22.74 -2.52 -2.02
N VAL A 179 -21.89 -3.07 -1.16
CA VAL A 179 -22.30 -3.87 0.00
C VAL A 179 -22.49 -2.99 1.22
N LYS A 180 -23.73 -2.72 1.61
CA LYS A 180 -24.04 -1.98 2.83
C LYS A 180 -23.91 -2.87 4.06
N VAL A 181 -23.24 -2.36 5.09
CA VAL A 181 -22.98 -3.05 6.36
C VAL A 181 -23.07 -2.05 7.52
N THR A 182 -23.06 -2.53 8.76
CA THR A 182 -22.77 -1.69 9.92
C THR A 182 -21.39 -2.01 10.49
N PHE A 183 -20.74 -0.99 11.01
CA PHE A 183 -19.46 -1.10 11.70
C PHE A 183 -19.43 -0.10 12.86
N ASP A 184 -19.10 -0.55 14.08
CA ASP A 184 -19.12 0.28 15.30
C ASP A 184 -20.49 0.96 15.47
N GLY A 185 -21.57 0.21 15.14
CA GLY A 185 -22.96 0.66 15.21
C GLY A 185 -23.38 1.72 14.17
N ARG A 186 -22.58 1.96 13.13
CA ARG A 186 -22.84 2.96 12.08
C ARG A 186 -22.97 2.31 10.71
N VAL A 187 -23.93 2.79 9.92
CA VAL A 187 -24.09 2.35 8.52
C VAL A 187 -22.92 2.83 7.68
N THR A 188 -22.37 1.91 6.89
CA THR A 188 -21.25 2.14 5.97
C THR A 188 -21.34 1.11 4.82
N ASN A 189 -20.25 0.92 4.07
CA ASN A 189 -20.10 -0.18 3.11
C ASN A 189 -18.83 -0.99 3.37
N LEU A 190 -18.78 -2.23 2.85
CA LEU A 190 -17.68 -3.17 3.07
C LEU A 190 -16.32 -2.60 2.64
N HIS A 191 -16.29 -1.91 1.50
CA HIS A 191 -15.10 -1.22 1.01
C HIS A 191 -14.58 -0.24 2.06
N SER A 192 -15.41 0.67 2.55
CA SER A 192 -15.04 1.64 3.58
C SER A 192 -14.70 1.01 4.94
N VAL A 193 -15.19 -0.20 5.26
CA VAL A 193 -14.76 -0.91 6.47
C VAL A 193 -13.30 -1.28 6.37
N TRP A 194 -12.92 -1.96 5.29
CA TRP A 194 -11.53 -2.31 5.09
C TRP A 194 -10.71 -1.08 4.84
N ASP A 195 -11.09 -0.33 3.82
CA ASP A 195 -10.40 0.84 3.36
C ASP A 195 -10.38 1.94 4.41
N ASN A 196 -11.17 1.96 5.49
CA ASN A 196 -11.06 3.02 6.53
C ASN A 196 -11.28 2.48 7.96
N LEU A 197 -12.40 1.85 8.24
CA LEU A 197 -12.78 1.70 9.64
C LEU A 197 -11.88 0.74 10.44
N LEU A 198 -11.30 -0.27 9.78
CA LEU A 198 -10.32 -1.19 10.40
C LEU A 198 -9.02 -0.49 10.81
N VAL A 199 -8.39 0.30 9.93
CA VAL A 199 -7.14 1.02 10.29
C VAL A 199 -7.46 2.07 11.36
N ALA A 200 -8.57 2.80 11.25
CA ALA A 200 -8.95 3.78 12.28
C ALA A 200 -9.16 3.13 13.66
N GLN A 201 -9.80 1.96 13.71
CA GLN A 201 -9.96 1.19 14.94
C GLN A 201 -8.61 0.69 15.47
N ALA A 202 -7.71 0.22 14.61
CA ALA A 202 -6.36 -0.20 14.98
C ALA A 202 -5.55 0.96 15.60
N LEU A 203 -5.64 2.17 15.02
CA LEU A 203 -5.02 3.38 15.58
C LEU A 203 -5.58 3.76 16.94
N ARG A 204 -6.91 3.63 17.15
CA ARG A 204 -7.55 3.92 18.45
C ARG A 204 -7.20 2.90 19.54
N THR A 205 -6.88 1.67 19.17
CA THR A 205 -6.69 0.53 20.09
C THR A 205 -5.23 0.10 20.25
N VAL A 206 -4.30 0.84 19.67
CA VAL A 206 -2.86 0.62 19.84
C VAL A 206 -2.45 0.78 21.31
N SER A 207 -1.61 -0.13 21.80
CA SER A 207 -1.15 -0.09 23.20
C SER A 207 -0.39 1.19 23.50
N SER A 208 -0.56 1.72 24.71
CA SER A 208 0.18 2.89 25.20
C SER A 208 1.70 2.67 25.23
N ASN A 209 2.15 1.41 25.22
CA ASN A 209 3.57 1.04 25.12
C ASN A 209 4.26 1.66 23.89
N TYR A 210 3.52 1.88 22.80
CA TYR A 210 4.05 2.43 21.54
C TYR A 210 3.93 3.94 21.43
N THR A 211 3.47 4.63 22.48
CA THR A 211 3.42 6.11 22.50
C THR A 211 4.77 6.76 22.69
N ARG A 212 5.79 5.98 23.09
CA ARG A 212 7.16 6.43 23.31
C ARG A 212 8.08 5.91 22.19
N PRO A 213 9.21 6.60 21.93
CA PRO A 213 10.20 6.13 20.97
C PRO A 213 10.69 4.70 21.29
N LEU A 214 10.88 3.90 20.23
CA LEU A 214 11.46 2.57 20.34
C LEU A 214 12.94 2.66 20.69
N VAL A 215 13.32 2.07 21.83
CA VAL A 215 14.72 1.98 22.23
C VAL A 215 15.45 1.01 21.29
N GLY A 216 16.64 1.37 20.81
CA GLY A 216 17.45 0.53 19.93
C GLY A 216 17.02 0.52 18.46
N ALA A 217 16.07 1.37 18.06
CA ALA A 217 15.58 1.48 16.70
C ALA A 217 15.64 2.93 16.16
N PRO A 218 16.81 3.61 16.21
CA PRO A 218 16.90 5.02 15.82
C PRO A 218 16.47 5.26 14.37
N GLY A 219 16.72 4.31 13.46
CA GLY A 219 16.30 4.39 12.06
C GLY A 219 14.78 4.38 11.86
N VAL A 220 14.00 3.83 12.81
CA VAL A 220 12.54 3.96 12.77
C VAL A 220 12.15 5.38 13.15
N GLU A 221 12.66 5.87 14.29
CA GLU A 221 12.24 7.16 14.88
C GLU A 221 12.60 8.37 14.01
N THR A 222 13.71 8.32 13.25
CA THR A 222 14.10 9.41 12.34
C THR A 222 13.12 9.59 11.16
N ASN A 223 12.33 8.56 10.85
CA ASN A 223 11.35 8.58 9.77
C ASN A 223 9.93 8.96 10.25
N LEU A 224 9.71 9.05 11.57
CA LEU A 224 8.44 9.42 12.18
C LEU A 224 8.29 10.94 12.30
N ARG A 225 7.04 11.43 12.25
CA ARG A 225 6.75 12.88 12.14
C ARG A 225 5.82 13.42 13.23
N ASN A 226 5.65 12.68 14.31
CA ASN A 226 4.63 12.89 15.34
C ASN A 226 3.19 12.83 14.76
N ALA A 227 2.95 11.92 13.82
CA ALA A 227 1.62 11.68 13.29
C ALA A 227 0.80 10.78 14.23
N ILE A 228 -0.54 10.84 14.11
CA ILE A 228 -1.47 10.01 14.89
C ILE A 228 -1.25 8.50 14.71
N TYR A 229 -0.63 8.10 13.59
CA TYR A 229 -0.35 6.70 13.27
C TYR A 229 1.05 6.24 13.70
N ASP A 230 1.91 7.13 14.22
CA ASP A 230 3.27 6.77 14.60
C ASP A 230 3.34 5.66 15.66
N PRO A 231 2.48 5.63 16.72
CA PRO A 231 2.44 4.51 17.64
C PRO A 231 2.11 3.18 16.95
N TYR A 232 1.29 3.21 15.92
CA TYR A 232 0.92 2.02 15.16
C TYR A 232 2.08 1.54 14.28
N ILE A 233 2.83 2.45 13.64
CA ILE A 233 4.06 2.10 12.93
C ILE A 233 5.08 1.48 13.91
N ARG A 234 5.29 2.07 15.08
CA ARG A 234 6.18 1.49 16.11
C ARG A 234 5.77 0.07 16.48
N ARG A 235 4.46 -0.19 16.63
CA ARG A 235 3.95 -1.55 16.87
C ARG A 235 4.27 -2.51 15.73
N ILE A 236 4.05 -2.10 14.47
CA ILE A 236 4.38 -2.90 13.28
C ILE A 236 5.89 -3.18 13.22
N MET A 237 6.73 -2.17 13.44
CA MET A 237 8.19 -2.35 13.45
C MET A 237 8.66 -3.26 14.58
N HIS A 238 8.11 -3.10 15.78
CA HIS A 238 8.54 -3.86 16.94
C HIS A 238 8.01 -5.30 16.97
N GLU A 239 6.69 -5.50 16.92
CA GLU A 239 6.09 -6.83 16.99
C GLU A 239 6.06 -7.54 15.64
N GLY A 240 5.94 -6.80 14.54
CA GLY A 240 5.88 -7.36 13.18
C GLY A 240 7.28 -7.72 12.68
N PHE A 241 8.17 -6.74 12.57
CA PHE A 241 9.53 -6.95 12.06
C PHE A 241 10.55 -7.36 13.12
N GLY A 242 10.22 -7.30 14.42
CA GLY A 242 11.17 -7.64 15.48
C GLY A 242 12.27 -6.59 15.68
N VAL A 243 11.96 -5.30 15.51
CA VAL A 243 12.93 -4.20 15.63
C VAL A 243 12.92 -3.57 17.04
N GLY A 244 14.09 -3.34 17.62
CA GLY A 244 14.28 -2.64 18.89
C GLY A 244 14.93 -3.48 20.01
N VAL A 245 15.03 -2.91 21.22
CA VAL A 245 15.60 -3.63 22.36
C VAL A 245 14.67 -4.74 22.83
N GLY A 246 15.23 -5.93 23.08
CA GLY A 246 14.48 -7.09 23.58
C GLY A 246 13.93 -8.00 22.49
N THR A 247 14.15 -7.65 21.22
CA THR A 247 13.90 -8.54 20.08
C THR A 247 15.22 -9.11 19.57
N SER A 248 15.25 -10.40 19.24
CA SER A 248 16.32 -10.99 18.44
C SER A 248 15.95 -10.90 16.97
N GLU A 249 16.93 -10.74 16.08
CA GLU A 249 16.71 -10.87 14.63
C GLU A 249 15.92 -12.16 14.34
N GLY A 250 14.81 -12.04 13.61
CA GLY A 250 13.93 -13.16 13.27
C GLY A 250 12.85 -13.53 14.31
N ASN A 251 12.63 -12.73 15.36
CA ASN A 251 11.55 -12.98 16.35
C ASN A 251 10.30 -12.09 16.16
N GLY A 252 10.17 -11.46 14.99
CA GLY A 252 8.97 -10.74 14.60
C GLY A 252 7.83 -11.67 14.19
N ARG A 253 6.61 -11.16 14.10
CA ARG A 253 5.44 -11.90 13.57
C ARG A 253 5.44 -12.07 12.05
N PHE A 254 6.27 -11.32 11.34
CA PHE A 254 6.37 -11.41 9.89
C PHE A 254 7.46 -12.41 9.52
N ASP A 255 7.01 -13.54 9.00
CA ASP A 255 7.87 -14.57 8.42
C ASP A 255 8.13 -14.28 6.94
N GLU A 256 9.30 -14.73 6.44
CA GLU A 256 9.64 -14.75 5.01
C GLU A 256 9.48 -13.38 4.32
N VAL A 257 9.85 -12.29 5.01
CA VAL A 257 9.77 -10.92 4.47
C VAL A 257 10.57 -10.78 3.17
N ASP A 258 11.69 -11.48 3.06
CA ASP A 258 12.56 -11.52 1.89
C ASP A 258 11.80 -12.01 0.64
N GLU A 259 10.85 -12.93 0.83
CA GLU A 259 10.04 -13.49 -0.25
C GLU A 259 8.95 -12.52 -0.73
N TRP A 260 8.64 -11.46 0.04
CA TRP A 260 7.63 -10.48 -0.36
C TRP A 260 8.05 -9.68 -1.60
N LEU A 261 9.35 -9.61 -1.87
CA LEU A 261 9.93 -8.97 -3.07
C LEU A 261 10.10 -9.94 -4.23
N SER A 262 10.01 -11.25 -4.00
CA SER A 262 10.27 -12.26 -5.01
C SER A 262 9.21 -12.29 -6.11
N CYS A 263 9.67 -12.65 -7.31
CA CYS A 263 8.85 -12.91 -8.50
C CYS A 263 8.85 -14.41 -8.80
N PRO A 264 7.73 -15.01 -9.24
CA PRO A 264 7.69 -16.41 -9.65
C PRO A 264 8.64 -16.71 -10.83
N ALA A 265 9.34 -17.85 -10.79
CA ALA A 265 10.35 -18.24 -11.77
C ALA A 265 9.80 -18.47 -13.20
N ASP A 266 8.50 -18.72 -13.34
CA ASP A 266 7.84 -19.09 -14.61
C ASP A 266 7.69 -17.91 -15.59
N ILE A 267 8.15 -16.71 -15.22
CA ILE A 267 8.20 -15.52 -16.09
C ILE A 267 9.35 -15.63 -17.13
N GLN A 268 10.25 -16.62 -17.00
CA GLN A 268 11.34 -16.87 -17.96
C GLN A 268 10.82 -17.55 -19.23
N SER A 269 10.85 -16.84 -20.36
CA SER A 269 10.56 -17.43 -21.68
C SER A 269 11.62 -18.48 -22.07
N PRO A 270 11.26 -19.60 -22.74
CA PRO A 270 12.20 -20.71 -23.02
C PRO A 270 13.27 -20.45 -24.10
N THR A 271 13.44 -19.23 -24.61
CA THR A 271 14.27 -18.99 -25.80
C THR A 271 15.42 -18.00 -25.65
N ASP A 272 15.69 -17.47 -24.46
CA ASP A 272 16.94 -16.76 -24.23
C ASP A 272 17.82 -17.61 -23.32
N GLU A 273 18.95 -18.07 -23.89
CA GLU A 273 20.05 -18.69 -23.15
C GLU A 273 20.26 -17.93 -21.83
N PRO A 274 20.18 -18.61 -20.67
CA PRO A 274 20.34 -17.95 -19.39
C PRO A 274 21.74 -17.34 -19.38
N SER A 275 21.79 -16.01 -19.35
CA SER A 275 23.07 -15.30 -19.28
C SER A 275 23.85 -15.91 -18.11
N PHE A 276 25.13 -16.16 -18.39
CA PHE A 276 26.18 -16.79 -17.57
C PHE A 276 26.28 -16.32 -16.08
N VAL A 277 25.44 -15.37 -15.68
CA VAL A 277 25.37 -14.66 -14.39
C VAL A 277 24.85 -15.56 -13.24
N TRP A 278 23.96 -16.52 -13.49
CA TRP A 278 23.31 -17.27 -12.40
C TRP A 278 23.94 -18.62 -12.00
N ARG A 279 24.99 -19.10 -12.69
CA ARG A 279 25.78 -20.26 -12.18
C ARG A 279 26.64 -19.90 -10.96
N ALA A 280 26.95 -18.61 -10.76
CA ALA A 280 27.77 -18.14 -9.66
C ALA A 280 26.97 -17.92 -8.35
N ILE A 281 25.69 -17.54 -8.46
CA ILE A 281 24.89 -17.12 -7.30
C ILE A 281 24.40 -18.33 -6.47
N ALA A 282 24.12 -19.47 -7.09
CA ALA A 282 23.74 -20.68 -6.35
C ALA A 282 24.92 -21.38 -5.63
N GLN A 283 26.17 -21.06 -5.98
CA GLN A 283 27.35 -21.77 -5.44
C GLN A 283 28.12 -20.99 -4.37
N LEU A 284 27.84 -19.69 -4.15
CA LEU A 284 28.60 -18.86 -3.21
C LEU A 284 27.94 -18.65 -1.84
N ALA A 285 26.75 -19.21 -1.61
CA ALA A 285 26.09 -19.20 -0.28
C ALA A 285 26.72 -20.17 0.75
N GLN A 286 27.74 -20.95 0.38
CA GLN A 286 28.42 -21.89 1.27
C GLN A 286 29.86 -21.55 1.64
N LYS A 287 30.40 -20.40 1.20
CA LYS A 287 31.80 -20.05 1.49
C LYS A 287 31.98 -18.55 1.54
N LEU A 288 31.88 -17.95 2.73
CA LEU A 288 32.87 -17.00 3.27
C LEU A 288 32.37 -16.33 4.56
N GLN A 289 32.33 -17.14 5.61
CA GLN A 289 32.56 -16.65 6.96
C GLN A 289 34.08 -16.57 7.17
N ARG A 290 34.71 -15.47 6.72
CA ARG A 290 36.10 -15.02 7.07
C ARG A 290 36.55 -13.87 6.16
N MET A 291 36.64 -12.66 6.71
CA MET A 291 37.78 -11.71 6.66
C MET A 291 37.36 -10.23 6.71
N ILE A 292 37.38 -9.69 7.94
CA ILE A 292 37.87 -8.39 8.44
C ILE A 292 38.30 -7.30 7.41
N GLY A 293 37.76 -6.06 7.58
CA GLY A 293 38.60 -4.87 7.87
C GLY A 293 38.47 -3.56 7.04
N PHE A 294 38.14 -2.48 7.76
CA PHE A 294 38.57 -1.05 7.66
C PHE A 294 37.77 0.04 6.88
N ASP A 295 37.64 1.18 7.59
CA ASP A 295 36.97 2.47 7.31
C ASP A 295 37.77 3.48 6.46
N ASP A 296 37.08 4.45 5.80
CA ASP A 296 37.38 5.91 5.77
C ASP A 296 36.24 6.73 5.10
N PRO A 297 35.71 7.83 5.68
CA PRO A 297 34.63 8.63 5.10
C PRO A 297 35.10 9.98 4.52
N SER A 298 35.13 10.13 3.19
CA SER A 298 35.02 11.46 2.56
C SER A 298 34.74 11.41 1.05
N LEU A 299 33.48 11.56 0.62
CA LEU A 299 33.19 12.00 -0.75
C LEU A 299 32.00 12.96 -0.79
N ARG A 300 32.34 14.26 -0.90
CA ARG A 300 31.46 15.29 -1.44
C ARG A 300 31.14 14.95 -2.89
N VAL A 301 29.86 14.93 -3.24
CA VAL A 301 29.40 14.72 -4.62
C VAL A 301 29.78 15.95 -5.47
N GLN A 302 30.84 15.85 -6.25
CA GLN A 302 30.96 16.61 -7.49
C GLN A 302 30.12 15.93 -8.56
N LYS A 303 29.39 16.73 -9.35
CA LYS A 303 28.73 16.32 -10.60
C LYS A 303 29.69 15.44 -11.40
N ARG A 304 29.37 14.14 -11.50
CA ARG A 304 30.07 13.24 -12.43
C ARG A 304 29.41 13.34 -13.79
N ASP A 305 30.19 13.84 -14.74
CA ASP A 305 29.90 13.72 -16.16
C ASP A 305 29.75 12.24 -16.56
N ARG A 306 28.59 11.95 -17.17
CA ARG A 306 28.38 10.99 -18.27
C ARG A 306 29.08 9.63 -18.14
N ALA A 307 28.48 8.73 -17.36
CA ALA A 307 28.57 7.29 -17.61
C ALA A 307 27.23 6.84 -18.22
N MET A 308 27.25 6.35 -19.46
CA MET A 308 26.10 5.73 -20.11
C MET A 308 25.67 4.50 -19.31
N ARG A 309 24.45 4.51 -18.75
CA ARG A 309 23.74 3.29 -18.39
C ARG A 309 23.51 2.45 -19.66
N PRO A 310 23.55 1.10 -19.58
CA PRO A 310 23.18 0.26 -20.71
C PRO A 310 21.74 0.56 -21.12
N ARG A 311 21.54 0.97 -22.37
CA ARG A 311 20.21 1.28 -22.92
C ARG A 311 19.30 0.06 -22.85
N HIS A 312 18.14 0.20 -22.22
CA HIS A 312 17.01 -0.68 -22.44
C HIS A 312 16.42 -0.37 -23.83
N HIS A 313 16.48 -1.33 -24.75
CA HIS A 313 15.76 -1.24 -26.01
C HIS A 313 14.41 -1.96 -25.85
N PRO A 314 13.27 -1.27 -26.01
CA PRO A 314 12.01 -1.98 -26.17
C PRO A 314 12.04 -2.68 -27.52
N GLY A 315 12.02 -4.02 -27.50
CA GLY A 315 12.04 -4.84 -28.71
C GLY A 315 10.81 -4.59 -29.58
N THR A 316 10.95 -3.77 -30.62
CA THR A 316 9.98 -3.69 -31.71
C THR A 316 10.21 -4.83 -32.70
N ALA A 317 9.53 -5.96 -32.53
CA ALA A 317 9.51 -7.02 -33.55
C ALA A 317 8.30 -6.83 -34.47
N LYS A 318 8.50 -6.11 -35.59
CA LYS A 318 7.68 -6.29 -36.79
C LYS A 318 8.15 -7.58 -37.48
N GLN A 319 7.32 -8.63 -37.50
CA GLN A 319 7.44 -9.67 -38.51
C GLN A 319 6.07 -9.99 -39.12
N SER A 320 5.94 -9.61 -40.39
CA SER A 320 4.98 -10.20 -41.31
C SER A 320 5.44 -11.61 -41.67
N SER A 321 4.60 -12.62 -41.46
CA SER A 321 4.66 -13.83 -42.28
C SER A 321 3.35 -14.60 -42.19
N THR A 322 2.79 -14.84 -43.37
CA THR A 322 1.58 -15.58 -43.69
C THR A 322 1.82 -17.08 -43.55
N SER A 323 1.08 -17.77 -42.67
CA SER A 323 0.48 -19.11 -42.87
C SER A 323 0.29 -19.86 -41.55
N GLY A 324 -0.95 -20.29 -41.25
CA GLY A 324 -1.20 -21.32 -40.24
C GLY A 324 -2.46 -21.12 -39.42
N TRP A 325 -3.63 -21.25 -40.06
CA TRP A 325 -4.94 -21.31 -39.39
C TRP A 325 -5.03 -22.54 -38.48
N LEU A 326 -4.56 -22.47 -37.22
CA LEU A 326 -4.89 -23.43 -36.14
C LEU A 326 -4.18 -23.12 -34.81
N TRP A 327 -4.20 -21.87 -34.33
CA TRP A 327 -3.85 -21.55 -32.93
C TRP A 327 -4.69 -20.37 -32.44
N TRP A 328 -5.77 -20.66 -31.72
CA TRP A 328 -6.48 -19.67 -30.90
C TRP A 328 -6.50 -20.22 -29.47
N SER A 329 -6.22 -19.34 -28.50
CA SER A 329 -6.09 -19.59 -27.04
C SER A 329 -4.68 -19.95 -26.55
N GLN A 330 -3.82 -18.93 -26.43
CA GLN A 330 -3.35 -18.37 -25.15
C GLN A 330 -2.74 -17.01 -25.48
N GLY A 331 -3.35 -15.94 -24.97
CA GLY A 331 -3.04 -14.58 -25.40
C GLY A 331 -1.68 -14.09 -24.91
N GLU A 332 -0.89 -13.53 -25.83
CA GLU A 332 0.18 -12.55 -25.56
C GLU A 332 -0.37 -11.23 -24.98
N GLY A 333 -1.35 -11.30 -24.08
CA GLY A 333 -2.09 -10.18 -23.53
C GLY A 333 -1.88 -10.07 -22.04
N ASP A 334 -1.19 -8.99 -21.64
CA ASP A 334 -1.10 -8.46 -20.27
C ASP A 334 0.01 -9.07 -19.40
N ARG A 335 1.24 -9.06 -19.91
CA ARG A 335 2.45 -9.27 -19.09
C ARG A 335 2.78 -7.97 -18.35
N TRP A 336 2.21 -7.80 -17.15
CA TRP A 336 2.56 -6.69 -16.24
C TRP A 336 3.80 -6.97 -15.39
N ASP A 337 4.23 -8.22 -15.38
CA ASP A 337 5.37 -8.70 -14.61
C ASP A 337 6.64 -8.77 -15.48
N ASP A 338 7.73 -8.29 -14.94
CA ASP A 338 9.08 -8.45 -15.47
C ASP A 338 9.98 -9.18 -14.45
N GLU A 339 11.30 -9.18 -14.66
CA GLU A 339 12.24 -9.90 -13.78
C GLU A 339 12.36 -9.28 -12.37
N VAL A 340 11.94 -8.02 -12.19
CA VAL A 340 12.17 -7.23 -10.97
C VAL A 340 10.85 -6.71 -10.37
N LEU A 341 9.86 -6.42 -11.20
CA LEU A 341 8.58 -5.83 -10.83
C LEU A 341 7.44 -6.78 -11.23
N CYS A 342 6.75 -7.35 -10.23
CA CYS A 342 5.70 -8.37 -10.45
C CYS A 342 4.33 -8.01 -9.87
N PRO A 343 3.69 -6.91 -10.33
CA PRO A 343 2.42 -6.43 -9.81
C PRO A 343 1.31 -7.48 -9.94
N TYR A 344 1.28 -8.27 -11.01
CA TYR A 344 0.28 -9.31 -11.20
C TYR A 344 0.46 -10.46 -10.20
N ALA A 345 1.67 -11.02 -10.08
CA ALA A 345 1.94 -12.06 -9.08
C ALA A 345 1.62 -11.59 -7.66
N TRP A 346 2.08 -10.38 -7.31
CA TRP A 346 1.82 -9.77 -6.00
C TRP A 346 0.34 -9.55 -5.74
N ALA A 347 -0.39 -9.00 -6.71
CA ALA A 347 -1.83 -8.76 -6.59
C ALA A 347 -2.62 -10.07 -6.56
N SER A 348 -2.20 -11.09 -7.31
CA SER A 348 -2.85 -12.40 -7.31
C SER A 348 -2.88 -13.02 -5.92
N GLU A 349 -1.76 -12.99 -5.19
CA GLU A 349 -1.70 -13.48 -3.81
C GLU A 349 -2.59 -12.66 -2.84
N ILE A 350 -2.63 -11.34 -3.00
CA ILE A 350 -3.54 -10.49 -2.19
C ILE A 350 -5.00 -10.73 -2.57
N HIS A 351 -5.30 -10.97 -3.85
CA HIS A 351 -6.64 -11.24 -4.33
C HIS A 351 -7.21 -12.53 -3.71
N LYS A 352 -6.41 -13.60 -3.59
CA LYS A 352 -6.82 -14.86 -2.95
C LYS A 352 -7.36 -14.68 -1.53
N LEU A 353 -6.87 -13.67 -0.80
CA LEU A 353 -7.36 -13.34 0.53
C LEU A 353 -8.85 -12.98 0.56
N ASN A 354 -9.42 -12.53 -0.57
CA ASN A 354 -10.86 -12.28 -0.66
C ASN A 354 -11.70 -13.57 -0.42
N CYS A 355 -11.14 -14.75 -0.67
CA CYS A 355 -11.80 -16.04 -0.42
C CYS A 355 -11.25 -16.75 0.84
N GLU A 356 -9.95 -16.64 1.11
CA GLU A 356 -9.31 -17.36 2.23
C GLU A 356 -9.61 -16.73 3.59
N LEU A 357 -9.72 -15.40 3.63
CA LEU A 357 -10.02 -14.65 4.83
C LEU A 357 -11.49 -14.20 4.81
N PRO A 358 -12.07 -13.86 5.97
CA PRO A 358 -13.40 -13.28 6.01
C PRO A 358 -13.39 -11.83 5.49
N VAL A 359 -12.80 -11.54 4.33
CA VAL A 359 -12.98 -10.24 3.65
C VAL A 359 -14.44 -10.13 3.22
N TRP A 360 -14.97 -11.20 2.63
CA TRP A 360 -16.36 -11.37 2.23
C TRP A 360 -17.06 -12.38 3.16
N PRO A 361 -17.68 -11.93 4.26
CA PRO A 361 -18.36 -12.84 5.19
C PRO A 361 -19.56 -13.51 4.51
N ALA A 362 -19.66 -14.83 4.65
CA ALA A 362 -20.72 -15.66 4.03
C ALA A 362 -22.14 -15.24 4.43
N GLU A 363 -22.28 -14.56 5.58
CA GLU A 363 -23.54 -13.99 6.04
C GLU A 363 -24.10 -12.91 5.09
N LEU A 364 -23.26 -12.28 4.26
CA LEU A 364 -23.72 -11.32 3.24
C LEU A 364 -24.64 -11.98 2.21
N ASP A 365 -24.34 -13.22 1.84
CA ASP A 365 -25.09 -13.98 0.84
C ASP A 365 -26.37 -14.58 1.43
N ALA A 366 -26.32 -15.01 2.68
CA ALA A 366 -27.49 -15.49 3.42
C ALA A 366 -28.53 -14.37 3.68
N ASN A 367 -28.09 -13.13 3.88
CA ASN A 367 -28.99 -12.01 4.14
C ASN A 367 -29.57 -11.40 2.85
N SER A 368 -28.92 -11.60 1.71
CA SER A 368 -29.48 -11.21 0.40
C SER A 368 -30.73 -12.04 0.04
N SER A 369 -30.75 -13.30 0.44
CA SER A 369 -31.82 -14.25 0.18
C SER A 369 -32.99 -14.11 1.17
N SER A 370 -32.77 -13.58 2.38
CA SER A 370 -33.83 -13.25 3.33
C SER A 370 -34.61 -11.99 2.92
N ILE A 371 -33.95 -10.98 2.34
CA ILE A 371 -34.59 -9.75 1.85
C ILE A 371 -35.52 -10.02 0.66
N LEU A 372 -35.21 -11.02 -0.19
CA LEU A 372 -36.09 -11.41 -1.30
C LEU A 372 -37.37 -12.12 -0.82
N HIS A 373 -37.40 -12.62 0.41
CA HIS A 373 -38.56 -13.30 1.00
C HIS A 373 -39.34 -12.47 2.03
N SER A 374 -38.81 -11.32 2.48
CA SER A 374 -39.49 -10.44 3.44
C SER A 374 -40.32 -9.35 2.73
N CYS A 375 -41.33 -9.80 1.98
CA CYS A 375 -42.52 -9.01 1.68
C CYS A 375 -43.73 -9.74 2.26
N GLY A 376 -43.72 -9.99 3.57
CA GLY A 376 -44.81 -10.68 4.24
C GLY A 376 -44.53 -11.07 5.69
N GLY A 377 -44.77 -10.13 6.60
CA GLY A 377 -45.48 -10.42 7.85
C GLY A 377 -44.68 -10.89 9.09
N GLU A 378 -45.01 -10.18 10.17
CA GLU A 378 -45.07 -10.58 11.59
C GLU A 378 -43.79 -10.47 12.45
N ASP A 379 -43.80 -9.40 13.25
CA ASP A 379 -42.96 -9.14 14.40
C ASP A 379 -43.11 -10.26 15.45
N SER A 380 -42.01 -10.92 15.79
CA SER A 380 -41.90 -11.69 17.02
C SER A 380 -40.73 -11.16 17.84
N ASP A 381 -41.08 -10.48 18.94
CA ASP A 381 -40.16 -9.92 19.92
C ASP A 381 -39.32 -11.00 20.60
N ALA A 382 -37.99 -10.87 20.50
CA ALA A 382 -37.04 -11.57 21.36
C ALA A 382 -36.22 -10.54 22.14
N GLU A 383 -36.48 -10.47 23.45
CA GLU A 383 -35.71 -9.69 24.42
C GLU A 383 -34.24 -10.14 24.43
N VAL A 384 -33.34 -9.21 24.10
CA VAL A 384 -31.91 -9.31 24.43
C VAL A 384 -31.51 -7.99 25.07
N GLU A 385 -31.06 -8.05 26.32
CA GLU A 385 -30.49 -6.90 27.04
C GLU A 385 -29.29 -6.33 26.24
N GLY A 386 -29.53 -5.17 25.63
CA GLY A 386 -28.57 -4.40 24.86
C GLY A 386 -29.31 -3.23 24.22
N LYS A 387 -28.65 -2.08 24.05
CA LYS A 387 -29.26 -0.97 23.30
C LYS A 387 -29.72 -1.51 21.93
N PRO A 388 -30.97 -1.24 21.49
CA PRO A 388 -31.45 -1.72 20.20
C PRO A 388 -30.49 -1.27 19.10
N ARG A 389 -30.12 -2.22 18.24
CA ARG A 389 -29.16 -1.99 17.15
C ARG A 389 -29.73 -0.95 16.19
N PRO A 390 -28.99 0.11 15.86
CA PRO A 390 -29.34 0.98 14.75
C PRO A 390 -29.20 0.14 13.48
N HIS A 391 -30.32 -0.20 12.82
CA HIS A 391 -30.40 -1.04 11.62
C HIS A 391 -30.14 -2.54 11.86
N PRO A 392 -31.11 -3.29 12.40
CA PRO A 392 -30.98 -4.74 12.63
C PRO A 392 -30.83 -5.56 11.33
N ASP A 393 -31.23 -5.00 10.19
CA ASP A 393 -31.24 -5.69 8.89
C ASP A 393 -29.85 -5.76 8.24
N LEU A 394 -28.90 -4.91 8.66
CA LEU A 394 -27.55 -4.86 8.10
C LEU A 394 -26.59 -5.71 8.93
N LEU A 395 -25.63 -6.35 8.25
CA LEU A 395 -24.60 -7.16 8.91
C LEU A 395 -23.62 -6.25 9.68
N GLU A 396 -23.48 -6.49 10.97
CA GLU A 396 -22.50 -5.81 11.83
C GLU A 396 -21.14 -6.50 11.73
N LEU A 397 -20.12 -5.74 11.33
CA LEU A 397 -18.76 -6.25 11.14
C LEU A 397 -17.83 -5.97 12.32
N ASP A 398 -18.13 -5.02 13.22
CA ASP A 398 -17.33 -4.82 14.43
C ASP A 398 -17.67 -5.87 15.50
N THR A 399 -17.32 -7.12 15.20
CA THR A 399 -17.58 -8.28 16.04
C THR A 399 -16.29 -9.07 16.31
N PRO A 400 -16.20 -9.79 17.45
CA PRO A 400 -15.08 -10.69 17.70
C PRO A 400 -14.90 -11.77 16.61
N LYS A 401 -16.00 -12.18 15.95
CA LYS A 401 -15.95 -13.17 14.87
C LYS A 401 -15.26 -12.62 13.62
N TYR A 402 -15.53 -11.36 13.27
CA TYR A 402 -15.00 -10.72 12.06
C TYR A 402 -13.70 -9.98 12.34
N VAL A 403 -13.78 -8.82 13.00
CA VAL A 403 -12.62 -7.98 13.37
C VAL A 403 -11.65 -8.75 14.26
N GLY A 404 -12.14 -9.54 15.20
CA GLY A 404 -11.27 -10.31 16.10
C GLY A 404 -10.40 -11.32 15.34
N ASN A 405 -10.93 -11.95 14.28
CA ASN A 405 -10.16 -12.86 13.45
C ASN A 405 -9.07 -12.12 12.64
N ILE A 406 -9.45 -11.02 11.98
CA ILE A 406 -8.53 -10.15 11.22
C ILE A 406 -7.38 -9.67 12.13
N ARG A 407 -7.70 -9.22 13.34
CA ARG A 407 -6.74 -8.72 14.33
C ARG A 407 -5.82 -9.81 14.88
N THR A 408 -6.37 -10.99 15.15
CA THR A 408 -5.59 -12.11 15.69
C THR A 408 -4.56 -12.60 14.68
N GLN A 409 -4.94 -12.63 13.40
CA GLN A 409 -4.07 -13.05 12.30
C GLN A 409 -3.14 -11.95 11.77
N TRP A 410 -3.19 -10.72 12.30
CA TRP A 410 -2.34 -9.60 11.86
C TRP A 410 -2.47 -9.27 10.35
N VAL A 411 -3.65 -9.53 9.77
CA VAL A 411 -3.88 -9.40 8.33
C VAL A 411 -3.61 -7.97 7.88
N LEU A 412 -4.18 -7.00 8.59
CA LEU A 412 -4.08 -5.59 8.23
C LEU A 412 -2.64 -5.08 8.32
N GLU A 413 -1.97 -5.38 9.44
CA GLU A 413 -0.57 -5.03 9.67
C GLU A 413 0.35 -5.65 8.60
N ARG A 414 0.13 -6.93 8.26
CA ARG A 414 0.91 -7.63 7.24
C ARG A 414 0.75 -7.00 5.86
N LEU A 415 -0.48 -6.65 5.45
CA LEU A 415 -0.73 -6.02 4.15
C LEU A 415 -0.09 -4.62 4.05
N LEU A 416 -0.21 -3.79 5.09
CA LEU A 416 0.43 -2.47 5.15
C LEU A 416 1.95 -2.57 5.12
N ALA A 417 2.52 -3.53 5.87
CA ALA A 417 3.95 -3.79 5.90
C ALA A 417 4.45 -4.28 4.54
N MET A 418 3.77 -5.25 3.93
CA MET A 418 4.11 -5.80 2.62
C MET A 418 4.10 -4.73 1.52
N ALA A 419 3.09 -3.85 1.52
CA ALA A 419 3.04 -2.72 0.60
C ALA A 419 4.24 -1.78 0.78
N GLY A 420 4.62 -1.49 2.03
CA GLY A 420 5.78 -0.66 2.35
C GLY A 420 7.09 -1.28 1.88
N ILE A 421 7.29 -2.57 2.13
CA ILE A 421 8.48 -3.32 1.70
C ILE A 421 8.59 -3.35 0.18
N ARG A 422 7.51 -3.69 -0.53
CA ARG A 422 7.49 -3.69 -2.01
C ARG A 422 7.75 -2.31 -2.59
N LEU A 423 7.16 -1.25 -2.02
CA LEU A 423 7.43 0.12 -2.45
C LEU A 423 8.91 0.49 -2.23
N ALA A 424 9.49 0.14 -1.07
CA ALA A 424 10.91 0.37 -0.82
C ALA A 424 11.80 -0.41 -1.81
N GLY A 425 11.49 -1.67 -2.09
CA GLY A 425 12.20 -2.50 -3.06
C GLY A 425 12.20 -1.88 -4.46
N ILE A 426 11.03 -1.43 -4.94
CA ILE A 426 10.92 -0.76 -6.24
C ILE A 426 11.77 0.51 -6.29
N LEU A 427 11.65 1.39 -5.28
CA LEU A 427 12.37 2.67 -5.25
C LEU A 427 13.89 2.49 -5.11
N ASN A 428 14.32 1.55 -4.27
CA ASN A 428 15.73 1.19 -4.14
C ASN A 428 16.28 0.64 -5.46
N GLY A 429 15.56 -0.28 -6.11
CA GLY A 429 15.95 -0.86 -7.39
C GLY A 429 16.07 0.17 -8.52
N LEU A 430 15.10 1.10 -8.63
CA LEU A 430 15.12 2.16 -9.65
C LEU A 430 16.32 3.11 -9.51
N ILE A 431 16.65 3.51 -8.28
CA ILE A 431 17.65 4.56 -8.02
C ILE A 431 19.06 3.98 -7.96
N LEU A 432 19.25 2.83 -7.31
CA LEU A 432 20.57 2.20 -7.17
C LEU A 432 20.95 1.36 -8.39
N GLY A 433 19.96 0.82 -9.12
CA GLY A 433 20.19 -0.17 -10.17
C GLY A 433 20.63 -1.53 -9.61
N SER A 434 20.95 -2.47 -10.49
CA SER A 434 21.46 -3.80 -10.16
C SER A 434 22.98 -3.77 -9.89
N ASP A 435 23.37 -3.09 -8.81
CA ASP A 435 24.75 -3.12 -8.31
C ASP A 435 24.95 -4.29 -7.33
N PRO A 436 25.73 -5.33 -7.69
CA PRO A 436 25.86 -6.56 -6.89
C PRO A 436 26.56 -6.39 -5.54
N GLU A 437 27.13 -5.22 -5.20
CA GLU A 437 27.76 -4.99 -3.89
C GLU A 437 26.76 -4.76 -2.74
N MET A 438 25.46 -4.57 -3.01
CA MET A 438 24.53 -3.94 -2.04
C MET A 438 23.26 -4.73 -1.66
N GLU A 439 23.20 -6.02 -2.01
CA GLU A 439 22.07 -6.91 -1.70
C GLU A 439 21.89 -7.20 -0.18
N HIS A 440 22.89 -6.85 0.65
CA HIS A 440 22.90 -7.13 2.09
C HIS A 440 22.13 -6.14 2.98
N ILE A 441 21.56 -5.05 2.44
CA ILE A 441 21.06 -3.91 3.26
C ILE A 441 19.53 -3.81 3.32
N LEU A 442 18.78 -4.53 2.48
CA LEU A 442 17.32 -4.38 2.39
C LEU A 442 16.55 -4.96 3.59
N LEU A 443 17.21 -5.75 4.45
CA LEU A 443 16.53 -6.61 5.45
C LEU A 443 17.06 -6.45 6.89
N SER A 444 18.04 -5.57 7.12
CA SER A 444 18.56 -5.29 8.47
C SER A 444 18.50 -3.79 8.79
N PRO A 445 17.38 -3.27 9.31
CA PRO A 445 17.31 -1.91 9.82
C PRO A 445 18.05 -1.84 11.17
N GLY A 446 19.38 -1.85 11.13
CA GLY A 446 20.20 -1.86 12.35
C GLY A 446 21.70 -1.71 12.16
N ARG A 447 22.21 -1.72 10.93
CA ARG A 447 23.66 -1.68 10.69
C ARG A 447 24.15 -0.36 10.10
N THR A 448 23.87 0.75 10.78
CA THR A 448 24.76 1.91 10.70
C THR A 448 24.60 2.83 11.91
N GLN A 449 25.75 3.16 12.52
CA GLN A 449 26.05 4.19 13.53
C GLN A 449 26.46 3.65 14.91
N LEU A 450 27.76 3.33 15.02
CA LEU A 450 28.59 3.79 16.13
C LEU A 450 29.31 5.07 15.70
#